data_AF-A0A967YCB9-F1
#
_entry.id   AF-A0A967YCB9-F1
#
_cell.length_a   1.000
_cell.length_b   1.000
_cell.length_c   1.000
_cell.angle_alpha   90.00
_cell.angle_beta   90.00
_cell.angle_gamma   90.00
#
_symmetry.space_group_name_H-M   'P 1'
#
loop_
_entity.id
_entity.type
_entity.pdbx_description
1 polymer ?
#
loop_
_entity_poly.entity_id
_entity_poly.type
_entity_poly.pdbx_seq_one_letter_code
_entity_poly.pdbx_strand_id
1 'polypeptide(L)' 'NGHIDIVERGLKLFDKIIVSILYNPKKEYLFPLEERLEMLKDCMKKFKGVEIDSFDGLLVEYAASRKANAIL' A
#
# COMPACT_ATOMS: atom_id res chain seq x y z
N ASN A 1 -13.82 4.47 2.05
CA ASN A 1 -13.34 5.75 1.48
C ASN A 1 -12.16 6.37 2.21
N GLY A 2 -12.01 6.23 3.55
CA GLY A 2 -10.89 6.84 4.29
C GLY A 2 -9.48 6.55 3.75
N HIS A 3 -9.12 5.28 3.53
CA HIS A 3 -7.80 4.95 2.96
C HIS A 3 -7.57 5.53 1.56
N ILE A 4 -8.63 5.61 0.74
CA ILE A 4 -8.55 6.18 -0.62
C ILE A 4 -8.32 7.70 -0.54
N ASP A 5 -8.96 8.39 0.40
CA ASP A 5 -8.76 9.83 0.61
C ASP A 5 -7.31 10.17 0.97
N ILE A 6 -6.67 9.36 1.82
CA ILE A 6 -5.25 9.52 2.17
C ILE A 6 -4.37 9.41 0.93
N VAL A 7 -4.61 8.41 0.08
CA VAL A 7 -3.87 8.22 -1.18
C VAL A 7 -4.11 9.40 -2.13
N GLU A 8 -5.36 9.82 -2.31
CA GLU A 8 -5.72 10.93 -3.20
C GLU A 8 -5.09 12.25 -2.77
N ARG A 9 -5.02 12.52 -1.46
CA ARG A 9 -4.34 13.69 -0.91
C ARG A 9 -2.82 13.57 -1.01
N GLY A 10 -2.28 12.38 -0.74
CA GLY A 10 -0.85 12.12 -0.85
C GLY A 10 -0.34 12.33 -2.27
N LEU A 11 -1.09 11.92 -3.30
CA LEU A 11 -0.71 12.12 -4.71
C LEU A 11 -0.63 13.59 -5.13
N LYS A 12 -1.11 14.53 -4.31
CA LYS A 12 -0.90 15.97 -4.52
C LYS A 12 0.47 16.45 -4.04
N LEU A 13 1.17 15.63 -3.24
CA LEU A 13 2.45 15.94 -2.61
C LEU A 13 3.60 15.05 -3.11
N PHE A 14 3.29 13.84 -3.57
CA PHE A 14 4.26 12.84 -4.02
C PHE A 14 3.98 12.40 -5.45
N ASP A 15 5.02 12.26 -6.26
CA ASP A 15 4.92 11.73 -7.63
C ASP A 15 4.49 10.26 -7.64
N LYS A 16 4.84 9.52 -6.58
CA LYS A 16 4.56 8.09 -6.43
C LYS A 16 4.22 7.73 -5.00
N ILE A 17 3.19 6.91 -4.82
CA ILE A 17 2.80 6.30 -3.55
C ILE A 17 2.76 4.78 -3.72
N ILE A 18 3.38 4.06 -2.79
CA ILE A 18 3.27 2.59 -2.72
C ILE A 18 2.27 2.26 -1.62
N VAL A 19 1.12 1.72 -1.99
CA VAL A 19 0.13 1.19 -1.04
C VAL A 19 0.49 -0.26 -0.80
N SER A 20 1.12 -0.52 0.35
CA SER A 20 1.63 -1.85 0.69
C SER A 20 0.91 -2.43 1.90
N ILE A 21 0.62 -3.74 1.86
CA ILE A 21 0.04 -4.47 2.98
C ILE A 21 1.06 -5.40 3.61
N LEU A 22 1.14 -5.36 4.94
CA LEU A 22 1.94 -6.31 5.71
C LEU A 22 1.32 -7.71 5.59
N TYR A 23 2.14 -8.68 5.20
CA TYR A 23 1.87 -10.08 5.40
C TYR A 23 2.20 -10.44 6.85
N ASN A 24 1.19 -10.88 7.61
CA ASN A 24 1.37 -11.32 8.98
C ASN A 24 0.62 -12.64 9.20
N PRO A 25 1.29 -13.80 9.17
CA PRO A 25 0.64 -15.09 9.33
C PRO A 25 0.04 -15.31 10.72
N LYS A 26 0.40 -14.47 11.72
CA LYS A 26 -0.17 -14.54 13.07
C LYS A 26 -1.49 -13.79 13.21
N LYS A 27 -1.91 -13.02 12.20
CA LYS A 27 -3.21 -12.34 12.18
C LYS A 27 -4.16 -13.08 11.26
N GLU A 28 -5.35 -13.36 11.76
CA GLU A 28 -6.45 -13.80 10.93
C GLU A 28 -7.04 -12.58 10.22
N TYR A 29 -7.07 -12.64 8.90
CA TYR A 29 -7.69 -11.64 8.04
C TYR A 29 -9.00 -12.21 7.48
N LEU A 30 -9.98 -11.33 7.24
CA LEU A 30 -11.23 -11.73 6.60
C LEU A 30 -11.01 -12.25 5.17
N PHE A 31 -9.99 -11.72 4.49
CA PHE A 31 -9.64 -12.07 3.11
C PHE A 31 -8.16 -12.50 3.03
N PRO A 32 -7.82 -13.50 2.20
CA PRO A 32 -6.45 -13.88 1.88
C PRO A 32 -5.62 -12.69 1.37
N LEU A 33 -4.28 -12.84 1.37
CA LEU A 33 -3.39 -11.78 0.91
C LEU A 33 -3.67 -11.42 -0.56
N GLU A 34 -3.84 -12.44 -1.39
CA GLU A 34 -4.07 -12.35 -2.82
C GLU A 34 -5.35 -11.58 -3.12
N GLU A 35 -6.45 -11.92 -2.45
CA GLU A 35 -7.74 -11.23 -2.60
C GLU A 35 -7.64 -9.77 -2.16
N ARG A 36 -6.95 -9.47 -1.05
CA ARG A 36 -6.71 -8.08 -0.63
C ARG A 36 -5.89 -7.29 -1.64
N LEU A 37 -4.88 -7.90 -2.27
CA LEU A 37 -4.10 -7.25 -3.32
C LEU A 37 -4.95 -6.97 -4.56
N GLU A 38 -5.84 -7.88 -4.95
CA GLU A 38 -6.77 -7.67 -6.06
C GLU A 38 -7.76 -6.55 -5.76
N MET A 39 -8.37 -6.56 -4.57
CA MET A 39 -9.27 -5.48 -4.12
C MET A 39 -8.58 -4.12 -4.14
N LEU A 40 -7.31 -4.04 -3.69
CA LEU A 40 -6.53 -2.81 -3.72
C LEU A 40 -6.22 -2.36 -5.15
N LYS A 41 -5.80 -3.29 -6.02
CA LYS A 41 -5.57 -2.99 -7.44
C LYS A 41 -6.82 -2.41 -8.07
N ASP A 42 -7.98 -3.02 -7.85
CA ASP A 42 -9.27 -2.58 -8.37
C ASP A 42 -9.68 -1.21 -7.84
N CYS A 43 -9.57 -0.98 -6.53
CA CYS A 43 -9.91 0.30 -5.92
C CYS A 43 -8.99 1.44 -6.37
N MET A 44 -7.74 1.14 -6.73
CA MET A 44 -6.72 2.14 -7.05
C MET A 44 -6.48 2.33 -8.56
N LYS A 45 -7.19 1.60 -9.45
CA LYS A 45 -6.99 1.66 -10.92
C LYS A 45 -6.97 3.07 -11.52
N LYS A 46 -7.71 4.02 -10.93
CA LYS A 46 -7.80 5.40 -11.42
C LYS A 46 -6.56 6.25 -11.13
N PHE A 47 -5.68 5.81 -10.23
CA PHE A 47 -4.52 6.59 -9.79
C PHE A 47 -3.24 6.11 -10.48
N LYS A 48 -2.71 6.92 -11.41
CA LYS A 48 -1.49 6.56 -12.17
C LYS A 48 -0.20 6.56 -11.33
N GLY A 49 -0.18 7.30 -10.23
CA GLY A 49 0.98 7.39 -9.32
C GLY A 49 0.98 6.36 -8.20
N VAL A 50 0.11 5.34 -8.25
CA VAL A 50 -0.01 4.33 -7.19
C VAL A 50 0.56 3.00 -7.65
N GLU A 51 1.42 2.42 -6.81
CA GLU A 51 1.87 1.03 -6.91
C GLU A 51 1.26 0.22 -5.75
N ILE A 52 0.80 -0.99 -6.05
CA ILE A 52 0.32 -1.94 -5.04
C ILE A 52 1.41 -2.97 -4.80
N ASP A 53 1.74 -3.19 -3.53
CA ASP A 53 2.74 -4.16 -3.13
C ASP A 53 2.33 -4.86 -1.83
N SER A 54 3.12 -5.84 -1.42
CA SER A 54 3.08 -6.39 -0.07
C SER A 54 4.48 -6.53 0.46
N PHE A 55 4.60 -6.65 1.77
CA PHE A 55 5.89 -6.92 2.39
C PHE A 55 5.73 -7.84 3.59
N ASP A 56 6.83 -8.50 3.93
CA ASP A 56 7.02 -9.20 5.19
C ASP A 56 8.19 -8.54 5.94
N GLY A 57 8.24 -8.70 7.25
CA GLY A 57 9.25 -8.10 8.12
C GLY A 57 8.92 -6.66 8.53
N LEU A 58 9.96 -5.84 8.73
CA LEU A 58 9.83 -4.52 9.32
C LEU A 58 9.50 -3.46 8.26
N LEU A 59 8.52 -2.60 8.57
CA LEU A 59 8.12 -1.49 7.69
C LEU A 59 9.30 -0.56 7.35
N VAL A 60 10.19 -0.30 8.31
CA VAL A 60 11.35 0.58 8.09
C VAL A 60 12.34 -0.02 7.08
N GLU A 61 12.54 -1.33 7.11
CA GLU A 61 13.42 -2.03 6.17
C GLU A 61 12.81 -2.05 4.78
N TYR A 62 11.51 -2.34 4.69
CA TYR A 62 10.77 -2.27 3.45
C TYR A 62 10.81 -0.85 2.85
N ALA A 63 10.48 0.18 3.63
CA ALA A 63 10.53 1.56 3.20
C ALA A 63 11.94 1.95 2.68
N ALA A 64 13.00 1.56 3.40
CA ALA A 64 14.38 1.79 2.98
C ALA A 64 14.71 1.07 1.65
N SER A 65 14.31 -0.20 1.49
CA SER A 65 14.53 -0.98 0.27
C SER A 65 13.83 -0.36 -0.97
N ARG A 66 12.66 0.26 -0.75
CA ARG A 66 11.90 0.98 -1.78
C ARG A 66 12.39 2.41 -1.99
N LYS A 67 13.40 2.85 -1.22
CA LYS A 67 13.91 4.23 -1.17
C LYS A 67 12.82 5.26 -0.90
N ALA A 68 11.83 4.88 -0.09
CA ALA A 68 10.74 5.77 0.29
C ALA A 68 11.25 6.90 1.19
N ASN A 69 10.79 8.13 0.93
CA ASN A 69 11.19 9.31 1.70
C ASN A 69 10.25 9.65 2.86
N ALA A 70 9.05 9.06 2.90
CA ALA A 70 8.03 9.31 3.92
C ALA A 70 7.09 8.09 4.09
N ILE A 71 6.41 8.05 5.23
CA ILE A 71 5.29 7.15 5.54
C ILE A 71 4.08 8.03 5.82
N LEU A 72 2.92 7.69 5.23
CA LEU A 72 1.66 8.45 5.33
C LEU A 72 0.71 7.86 6.37
#